data_AF-A0ABD6EXD6-F1
#
_entry.id   AF-A0ABD6EXD6-F1
#
_cell.length_a   1.000
_cell.length_b   1.000
_cell.length_c   1.000
_cell.angle_alpha   90.00
_cell.angle_beta   90.00
_cell.angle_gamma   90.00
#
_symmetry.space_group_name_H-M   'P 1'
#
loop_
_entity.id
_entity.type
_entity.pdbx_description
1 polymer ?
#
loop_
_entity_poly.entity_id
_entity_poly.type
_entity_poly.pdbx_seq_one_letter_code
_entity_poly.pdbx_strand_id
1 'polypeptide(L)'
;VYLVAATLRPETMYGQTNCFIHPDIMYSVFYATEKEDEVFVATSRAARNMSYQGLTAKNGVVRYVDGLQEVVGRELLGAALKAPLTSYERVYALPMLTIKDDKGTGVVTSVPSDAPDDYAALCDLQKKKPLREKYGITDEMILPYKPVPIIDIPGYGNLAAVTLCEKLGVVSQNDKDKLEEAKKEVYLKGFYDGVMMVGKYAGRKVGDVKKEVQNELLAANEGAKYVEPEKKVVSRSGDECVVALCDQWFV
;
A
#
# COMPACT_ATOMS: atom_id res chain seq x y z
N VAL A 1 7.06 -15.66 -0.20
CA VAL A 1 5.84 -15.17 0.49
C VAL A 1 5.86 -13.66 0.40
N TYR A 2 4.78 -13.04 -0.09
CA TYR A 2 4.71 -11.62 -0.40
C TYR A 2 3.46 -11.00 0.24
N LEU A 3 3.65 -9.92 1.00
CA LEU A 3 2.55 -9.03 1.35
C LEU A 3 2.28 -8.15 0.13
N VAL A 4 1.17 -8.39 -0.57
CA VAL A 4 0.88 -7.69 -1.82
C VAL A 4 0.10 -6.41 -1.53
N ALA A 5 0.77 -5.27 -1.59
CA ALA A 5 0.17 -3.97 -1.29
C ALA A 5 -0.35 -3.27 -2.56
N ALA A 6 -1.57 -2.73 -2.50
CA ALA A 6 -2.11 -1.93 -3.60
C ALA A 6 -1.69 -0.46 -3.46
N THR A 7 -1.24 0.14 -4.57
CA THR A 7 -0.92 1.58 -4.63
C THR A 7 -1.33 2.20 -5.96
N LEU A 8 -1.74 3.47 -5.91
CA LEU A 8 -2.03 4.29 -7.09
C LEU A 8 -0.85 5.21 -7.47
N ARG A 9 0.21 5.23 -6.67
CA ARG A 9 1.38 6.11 -6.80
C ARG A 9 2.67 5.29 -6.80
N PRO A 10 2.95 4.52 -7.87
CA PRO A 10 4.17 3.71 -7.94
C PRO A 10 5.45 4.56 -7.86
N GLU A 11 5.40 5.82 -8.28
CA GLU A 11 6.53 6.75 -8.19
C GLU A 11 6.99 7.00 -6.75
N THR A 12 6.12 6.78 -5.75
CA THR A 12 6.46 7.05 -4.36
C THR A 12 7.15 5.89 -3.65
N MET A 13 7.31 4.74 -4.30
CA MET A 13 7.84 3.52 -3.66
C MET A 13 9.28 3.66 -3.16
N TYR A 14 10.04 4.64 -3.67
CA TYR A 14 11.36 5.01 -3.13
C TYR A 14 11.33 5.49 -1.67
N GLY A 15 10.17 5.99 -1.20
CA GLY A 15 10.02 6.59 0.11
C GLY A 15 9.41 5.67 1.16
N GLN A 16 9.38 4.36 0.91
CA GLN A 16 8.75 3.42 1.83
C GLN A 16 9.53 3.29 3.14
N THR A 17 8.85 3.48 4.27
CA THR A 17 9.42 3.27 5.62
C THR A 17 8.96 1.96 6.26
N ASN A 18 7.77 1.50 5.91
CA ASN A 18 7.13 0.30 6.46
C ASN A 18 5.96 -0.14 5.56
N CYS A 19 5.33 -1.24 5.94
CA CYS A 19 4.06 -1.70 5.40
C CYS A 19 3.00 -1.60 6.50
N PHE A 20 1.76 -1.27 6.17
CA PHE A 20 0.65 -1.23 7.11
C PHE A 20 -0.30 -2.40 6.92
N ILE A 21 -0.70 -2.97 8.06
CA ILE A 21 -1.65 -4.07 8.20
C ILE A 21 -2.68 -3.66 9.24
N HIS A 22 -3.95 -3.96 9.00
CA HIS A 22 -4.97 -3.76 10.03
C HIS A 22 -4.92 -4.95 11.00
N PRO A 23 -4.74 -4.72 12.32
CA PRO A 23 -4.58 -5.81 13.28
C PRO A 23 -5.81 -6.72 13.39
N ASP A 24 -7.01 -6.18 13.19
CA ASP A 24 -8.26 -6.89 13.49
C ASP A 24 -9.03 -7.42 12.26
N ILE A 25 -8.55 -7.20 11.02
CA ILE A 25 -9.21 -7.78 9.83
C ILE A 25 -8.59 -9.12 9.47
N MET A 26 -9.31 -9.90 8.65
CA MET A 26 -8.85 -11.19 8.15
C MET A 26 -8.09 -11.03 6.83
N TYR A 27 -6.95 -11.70 6.78
CA TYR A 27 -6.14 -11.92 5.58
C TYR A 27 -6.19 -13.39 5.20
N SER A 28 -5.79 -13.67 3.97
CA SER A 28 -5.71 -15.02 3.42
C SER A 28 -4.35 -15.20 2.80
N VAL A 29 -3.77 -16.39 3.00
CA VAL A 29 -2.51 -16.80 2.41
C VAL A 29 -2.81 -17.80 1.30
N PHE A 30 -2.39 -17.52 0.08
CA PHE A 30 -2.74 -18.33 -1.10
C PHE A 30 -1.58 -18.43 -2.08
N TYR A 31 -1.56 -19.54 -2.82
CA TYR A 31 -0.62 -19.72 -3.93
C TYR A 31 -1.03 -18.82 -5.10
N ALA A 32 -0.06 -18.11 -5.63
CA ALA A 32 -0.22 -17.15 -6.72
C ALA A 32 0.63 -17.55 -7.92
N THR A 33 0.44 -16.83 -9.04
CA THR A 33 0.99 -17.13 -10.37
C THR A 33 0.38 -18.36 -11.03
N GLU A 34 0.64 -18.51 -12.33
CA GLU A 34 0.22 -19.70 -13.09
C GLU A 34 0.88 -21.00 -12.58
N LYS A 35 2.08 -20.88 -11.99
CA LYS A 35 2.89 -22.01 -11.54
C LYS A 35 2.71 -22.34 -10.06
N GLU A 36 1.99 -21.51 -9.31
CA GLU A 36 1.86 -21.64 -7.85
C GLU A 36 3.22 -21.62 -7.13
N ASP A 37 4.20 -20.91 -7.70
CA ASP A 37 5.57 -20.79 -7.17
C ASP A 37 5.74 -19.62 -6.18
N GLU A 38 4.76 -18.72 -6.12
CA GLU A 38 4.69 -17.63 -5.16
C GLU A 38 3.51 -17.79 -4.20
N VAL A 39 3.64 -17.19 -3.02
CA VAL A 39 2.59 -17.17 -1.99
C VAL A 39 2.28 -15.73 -1.66
N PHE A 40 1.03 -15.33 -1.84
CA PHE A 40 0.55 -13.98 -1.56
C PHE A 40 -0.24 -13.93 -0.25
N VAL A 41 -0.18 -12.78 0.41
CA VAL A 41 -0.98 -12.43 1.58
C VAL A 41 -1.79 -11.18 1.26
N ALA A 42 -3.11 -11.31 1.25
CA ALA A 42 -4.08 -10.24 0.98
C ALA A 42 -5.43 -10.60 1.61
N THR A 43 -6.42 -9.71 1.57
CA THR A 43 -7.80 -10.09 1.94
C THR A 43 -8.38 -11.13 0.97
N SER A 44 -9.35 -11.93 1.44
CA SER A 44 -10.06 -12.91 0.60
C SER A 44 -10.75 -12.27 -0.61
N ARG A 45 -11.29 -11.04 -0.45
CA ARG A 45 -11.85 -10.22 -1.54
C ARG A 45 -10.81 -9.93 -2.63
N ALA A 46 -9.59 -9.55 -2.23
CA ALA A 46 -8.52 -9.27 -3.16
C ALA A 46 -8.02 -10.55 -3.84
N ALA A 47 -7.84 -11.64 -3.10
CA ALA A 47 -7.49 -12.95 -3.65
C ALA A 47 -8.50 -13.41 -4.71
N ARG A 48 -9.81 -13.23 -4.45
CA ARG A 48 -10.87 -13.51 -5.43
C ARG A 48 -10.72 -12.65 -6.68
N ASN A 49 -10.55 -11.32 -6.56
CA ASN A 49 -10.33 -10.46 -7.73
C ASN A 49 -9.10 -10.90 -8.54
N MET A 50 -7.98 -11.16 -7.86
CA MET A 50 -6.74 -11.63 -8.48
C MET A 50 -6.92 -12.94 -9.25
N SER A 51 -7.73 -13.88 -8.73
CA SER A 51 -8.00 -15.15 -9.41
C SER A 51 -8.71 -15.00 -10.76
N TYR A 52 -9.43 -13.89 -10.98
CA TYR A 52 -10.05 -13.58 -12.27
C TYR A 52 -9.16 -12.73 -13.19
N GLN A 53 -7.93 -12.42 -12.79
CA GLN A 53 -7.02 -11.52 -13.50
C GLN A 53 -5.73 -12.21 -13.97
N GLY A 54 -5.72 -13.55 -13.96
CA GLY A 54 -4.53 -14.33 -14.35
C GLY A 54 -3.42 -14.34 -13.29
N LEU A 55 -3.73 -14.02 -12.03
CA LEU A 55 -2.77 -14.04 -10.92
C LEU A 55 -2.80 -15.34 -10.11
N THR A 56 -3.61 -16.32 -10.53
CA THR A 56 -3.64 -17.68 -9.98
C THR A 56 -3.62 -18.71 -11.11
N ALA A 57 -3.26 -19.96 -10.79
CA ALA A 57 -3.14 -21.05 -11.77
C ALA A 57 -4.43 -21.40 -12.53
N LYS A 58 -5.59 -21.14 -11.93
CA LYS A 58 -6.89 -21.39 -12.56
C LYS A 58 -7.79 -20.19 -12.36
N ASN A 59 -8.35 -19.71 -13.47
CA ASN A 59 -9.26 -18.57 -13.48
C ASN A 59 -10.43 -18.78 -12.49
N GLY A 60 -10.64 -17.81 -11.60
CA GLY A 60 -11.70 -17.82 -10.58
C GLY A 60 -11.46 -18.78 -9.41
N VAL A 61 -10.31 -19.46 -9.34
CA VAL A 61 -9.97 -20.38 -8.26
C VAL A 61 -8.82 -19.81 -7.42
N VAL A 62 -9.05 -19.72 -6.11
CA VAL A 62 -8.02 -19.36 -5.13
C VAL A 62 -7.61 -20.63 -4.38
N ARG A 63 -6.35 -21.02 -4.51
CA ARG A 63 -5.77 -22.13 -3.75
C ARG A 63 -5.10 -21.58 -2.50
N TYR A 64 -5.78 -21.68 -1.36
CA TYR A 64 -5.23 -21.25 -0.08
C TYR A 64 -4.14 -22.20 0.43
N VAL A 65 -3.24 -21.68 1.24
CA VAL A 65 -2.32 -22.50 2.03
C VAL A 65 -3.12 -23.15 3.17
N ASP A 66 -2.89 -24.44 3.41
CA ASP A 66 -3.66 -25.21 4.39
C ASP A 66 -3.61 -24.58 5.78
N GLY A 67 -4.78 -24.25 6.34
CA GLY A 67 -4.94 -23.63 7.66
C GLY A 67 -4.74 -22.11 7.68
N LEU A 68 -4.45 -21.46 6.55
CA LEU A 68 -4.18 -20.02 6.45
C LEU A 68 -5.18 -19.27 5.55
N GLN A 69 -6.39 -19.80 5.43
CA GLN A 69 -7.51 -19.14 4.75
C GLN A 69 -7.93 -17.84 5.46
N GLU A 70 -7.89 -17.86 6.79
CA GLU A 70 -8.30 -16.76 7.66
C GLU A 70 -7.20 -16.53 8.71
N VAL A 71 -6.37 -15.53 8.47
CA VAL A 71 -5.28 -15.10 9.35
C VAL A 71 -5.62 -13.71 9.87
N VAL A 72 -5.66 -13.54 11.19
CA VAL A 72 -5.91 -12.23 11.80
C VAL A 72 -4.68 -11.35 11.58
N GLY A 73 -4.85 -10.11 11.10
CA GLY A 73 -3.74 -9.24 10.73
C GLY A 73 -2.69 -9.00 11.83
N ARG A 74 -3.08 -9.07 13.11
CA ARG A 74 -2.15 -8.99 14.25
C ARG A 74 -1.02 -10.03 14.20
N GLU A 75 -1.25 -11.18 13.57
CA GLU A 75 -0.25 -12.25 13.43
C GLU A 75 0.81 -11.94 12.37
N LEU A 76 0.54 -10.97 11.49
CA LEU A 76 1.47 -10.50 10.45
C LEU A 76 2.36 -9.35 10.93
N LEU A 77 2.06 -8.75 12.10
CA LEU A 77 2.77 -7.58 12.61
C LEU A 77 4.20 -7.92 13.04
N GLY A 78 5.11 -6.97 12.83
CA GLY A 78 6.53 -7.12 13.13
C GLY A 78 7.31 -7.96 12.10
N ALA A 79 6.65 -8.52 11.08
CA ALA A 79 7.32 -9.22 10.00
C ALA A 79 8.31 -8.30 9.28
N ALA A 80 9.54 -8.77 9.11
CA ALA A 80 10.57 -8.09 8.33
C ALA A 80 10.31 -8.29 6.82
N LEU A 81 10.38 -7.21 6.06
CA LEU A 81 10.05 -7.17 4.65
C LEU A 81 11.19 -6.53 3.86
N LYS A 82 11.41 -7.05 2.65
CA LYS A 82 12.16 -6.34 1.61
C LYS A 82 11.15 -5.67 0.71
N ALA A 83 11.22 -4.34 0.61
CA ALA A 83 10.31 -3.55 -0.23
C ALA A 83 11.04 -3.10 -1.51
N PRO A 84 10.36 -3.08 -2.68
CA PRO A 84 10.93 -2.55 -3.92
C PRO A 84 11.32 -1.08 -3.80
N LEU A 85 12.39 -0.66 -4.49
CA LEU A 85 12.86 0.72 -4.67
C LEU A 85 13.26 1.55 -3.43
N THR A 86 12.85 1.16 -2.22
CA THR A 86 13.20 1.91 -1.00
C THR A 86 14.71 1.89 -0.73
N SER A 87 15.19 2.94 -0.07
CA SER A 87 16.56 3.03 0.42
C SER A 87 16.84 2.18 1.66
N TYR A 88 15.80 1.74 2.37
CA TYR A 88 15.95 0.86 3.52
C TYR A 88 16.11 -0.61 3.07
N GLU A 89 17.18 -1.27 3.49
CA GLU A 89 17.41 -2.70 3.21
C GLU A 89 16.29 -3.59 3.76
N ARG A 90 15.69 -3.17 4.87
CA ARG A 90 14.61 -3.86 5.56
C ARG A 90 13.60 -2.86 6.09
N VAL A 91 12.32 -3.19 5.96
CA VAL A 91 11.19 -2.50 6.58
C VAL A 91 10.30 -3.49 7.32
N TYR A 92 9.28 -3.03 8.05
CA TYR A 92 8.43 -3.91 8.88
C TYR A 92 6.94 -3.76 8.60
N ALA A 93 6.16 -4.81 8.90
CA ALA A 93 4.70 -4.74 8.94
C ALA A 93 4.23 -4.11 10.26
N LEU A 94 3.56 -2.96 10.18
CA LEU A 94 3.13 -2.15 11.32
C LEU A 94 1.59 -1.99 11.34
N PRO A 95 0.98 -1.76 12.52
CA PRO A 95 -0.47 -1.66 12.62
C PRO A 95 -0.98 -0.29 12.14
N MET A 96 -2.09 -0.29 11.40
CA MET A 96 -2.87 0.90 11.05
C MET A 96 -4.36 0.61 11.18
N LEU A 97 -5.07 1.40 11.99
CA LEU A 97 -6.46 1.12 12.39
C LEU A 97 -7.51 1.68 11.42
N THR A 98 -7.08 2.38 10.38
CA THR A 98 -7.96 3.07 9.42
C THR A 98 -8.06 2.36 8.08
N ILE A 99 -7.31 1.26 7.89
CA ILE A 99 -7.39 0.42 6.70
C ILE A 99 -8.76 -0.29 6.67
N LYS A 100 -9.36 -0.34 5.48
CA LYS A 100 -10.60 -1.06 5.23
C LYS A 100 -10.31 -2.34 4.47
N ASP A 101 -11.11 -3.37 4.71
CA ASP A 101 -11.07 -4.66 4.01
C ASP A 101 -11.79 -4.63 2.64
N ASP A 102 -12.55 -3.57 2.36
CA ASP A 102 -13.32 -3.37 1.14
C ASP A 102 -12.57 -2.65 0.00
N LYS A 103 -11.32 -2.25 0.21
CA LYS A 103 -10.48 -1.54 -0.78
C LYS A 103 -9.07 -2.10 -0.86
N GLY A 104 -8.52 -2.16 -2.07
CA GLY A 104 -7.21 -2.70 -2.34
C GLY A 104 -7.08 -4.14 -1.88
N THR A 105 -5.95 -4.45 -1.24
CA THR A 105 -5.60 -5.78 -0.77
C THR A 105 -5.68 -5.94 0.75
N GLY A 106 -6.07 -4.88 1.47
CA GLY A 106 -5.92 -4.77 2.93
C GLY A 106 -4.47 -4.57 3.40
N VAL A 107 -3.49 -4.60 2.48
CA VAL A 107 -2.08 -4.31 2.75
C VAL A 107 -1.76 -2.96 2.11
N VAL A 108 -1.18 -2.04 2.88
CA VAL A 108 -0.92 -0.67 2.42
C VAL A 108 0.58 -0.35 2.54
N THR A 109 1.15 0.29 1.53
CA THR A 109 2.54 0.80 1.57
C THR A 109 2.59 2.06 2.42
N SER A 110 3.63 2.26 3.23
CA SER A 110 3.81 3.50 4.00
C SER A 110 4.86 4.40 3.38
N VAL A 111 4.44 5.55 2.84
CA VAL A 111 5.31 6.60 2.27
C VAL A 111 5.05 7.94 2.98
N PRO A 112 5.55 8.10 4.22
CA PRO A 112 5.21 9.22 5.11
C PRO A 112 5.74 10.59 4.64
N SER A 113 6.58 10.67 3.61
CA SER A 113 7.00 11.94 3.00
C SER A 113 5.88 12.58 2.15
N ASP A 114 5.01 11.75 1.57
CA ASP A 114 4.08 12.14 0.49
C ASP A 114 2.65 11.63 0.70
N ALA A 115 2.40 10.93 1.81
CA ALA A 115 1.08 10.48 2.24
C ALA A 115 0.80 10.93 3.69
N PRO A 116 -0.14 11.87 3.91
CA PRO A 116 -0.49 12.37 5.24
C PRO A 116 -0.96 11.29 6.22
N ASP A 117 -1.77 10.34 5.75
CA ASP A 117 -2.25 9.21 6.56
C ASP A 117 -1.07 8.39 7.11
N ASP A 118 -0.07 8.15 6.27
CA ASP A 118 1.12 7.36 6.60
C ASP A 118 2.00 8.08 7.62
N TYR A 119 2.21 9.39 7.43
CA TYR A 119 2.95 10.22 8.38
C TYR A 119 2.29 10.25 9.75
N ALA A 120 0.97 10.41 9.79
CA ALA A 120 0.22 10.45 11.04
C ALA A 120 0.27 9.10 11.78
N ALA A 121 0.12 7.98 11.07
CA ALA A 121 0.22 6.64 11.65
C ALA A 121 1.63 6.33 12.15
N LEU A 122 2.68 6.71 11.39
CA LEU A 122 4.07 6.57 11.80
C LEU A 122 4.35 7.39 13.08
N CYS A 123 3.93 8.65 13.10
CA CYS A 123 4.07 9.53 14.27
C CYS A 123 3.36 8.97 15.50
N ASP A 124 2.15 8.44 15.34
CA ASP A 124 1.39 7.84 16.42
C ASP A 124 2.16 6.66 17.05
N LEU A 125 2.73 5.78 16.22
CA LEU A 125 3.54 4.65 16.70
C LEU A 125 4.84 5.10 17.38
N GLN A 126 5.52 6.11 16.84
CA GLN A 126 6.73 6.67 17.44
C GLN A 126 6.44 7.30 18.82
N LYS A 127 5.37 8.09 18.94
CA LYS A 127 5.02 8.82 20.18
C LYS A 127 4.38 7.93 21.25
N LYS A 128 3.49 7.00 20.86
CA LYS A 128 2.65 6.23 21.79
C LYS A 128 3.28 4.87 22.09
N LYS A 129 4.19 4.81 23.06
CA LYS A 129 4.78 3.53 23.54
C LYS A 129 3.73 2.45 23.89
N PRO A 130 2.59 2.77 24.55
CA PRO A 130 1.56 1.76 24.83
C PRO A 130 0.96 1.14 23.57
N LEU A 131 0.91 1.88 22.45
CA LEU A 131 0.44 1.37 21.17
C LEU A 131 1.41 0.32 20.60
N ARG A 132 2.72 0.59 20.72
CA ARG A 132 3.77 -0.37 20.33
C ARG A 132 3.71 -1.64 21.17
N GLU A 133 3.60 -1.50 22.49
CA GLU A 133 3.51 -2.63 23.43
C GLU A 133 2.26 -3.49 23.18
N LYS A 134 1.11 -2.86 22.91
CA LYS A 134 -0.16 -3.56 22.59
C LYS A 134 -0.01 -4.53 21.41
N TYR A 135 0.76 -4.14 20.41
CA TYR A 135 0.91 -4.89 19.15
C TYR A 135 2.26 -5.61 19.04
N GLY A 136 3.06 -5.67 20.11
CA GLY A 136 4.36 -6.34 20.11
C GLY A 136 5.41 -5.70 19.19
N ILE A 137 5.25 -4.40 18.85
CA ILE A 137 6.19 -3.68 17.99
C ILE A 137 7.37 -3.19 18.83
N THR A 138 8.59 -3.55 18.42
CA THR A 138 9.81 -3.12 19.09
C THR A 138 10.28 -1.75 18.58
N ASP A 139 11.13 -1.08 19.36
CA ASP A 139 11.66 0.25 19.04
C ASP A 139 12.51 0.24 17.76
N GLU A 140 13.21 -0.86 17.49
CA GLU A 140 14.02 -1.05 16.27
C GLU A 140 13.18 -1.08 15.01
N MET A 141 11.91 -1.48 15.11
CA MET A 141 11.00 -1.57 13.95
C MET A 141 10.43 -0.22 13.52
N ILE A 142 10.64 0.85 14.30
CA ILE A 142 9.89 2.11 14.14
C ILE A 142 10.71 3.39 14.36
N LEU A 143 11.56 3.43 15.39
CA LEU A 143 12.30 4.66 15.74
C LEU A 143 13.39 5.04 14.71
N PRO A 144 14.10 4.09 14.08
CA PRO A 144 15.10 4.42 13.06
C PRO A 144 14.50 4.97 11.75
N TYR A 145 13.22 4.70 11.49
CA TYR A 145 12.58 5.00 10.22
C TYR A 145 12.04 6.43 10.21
N LYS A 146 12.64 7.26 9.36
CA LYS A 146 12.22 8.64 9.11
C LYS A 146 11.68 8.79 7.68
N PRO A 147 10.78 9.76 7.44
CA PRO A 147 10.34 10.11 6.10
C PRO A 147 11.52 10.37 5.17
N VAL A 148 11.48 9.76 3.98
CA VAL A 148 12.53 9.87 2.98
C VAL A 148 12.10 10.92 1.95
N PRO A 149 12.89 11.97 1.71
CA PRO A 149 12.54 12.99 0.72
C PRO A 149 12.66 12.42 -0.70
N ILE A 150 11.54 12.26 -1.39
CA ILE A 150 11.50 11.61 -2.71
C ILE A 150 10.91 12.48 -3.82
N ILE A 151 10.04 13.43 -3.47
CA ILE A 151 9.40 14.35 -4.41
C ILE A 151 9.48 15.74 -3.78
N ASP A 152 9.99 16.71 -4.54
CA ASP A 152 9.90 18.12 -4.18
C ASP A 152 8.64 18.72 -4.82
N ILE A 153 7.75 19.26 -3.99
CA ILE A 153 6.55 19.94 -4.45
C ILE A 153 6.72 21.43 -4.19
N PRO A 154 6.74 22.28 -5.25
CA PRO A 154 6.83 23.72 -5.09
C PRO A 154 5.77 24.27 -4.11
N GLY A 155 6.25 24.93 -3.06
CA GLY A 155 5.41 25.50 -2.00
C GLY A 155 5.23 24.62 -0.75
N TYR A 156 5.55 23.32 -0.80
CA TYR A 156 5.56 22.42 0.38
C TYR A 156 6.92 21.81 0.69
N GLY A 157 7.83 21.77 -0.30
CA GLY A 157 9.17 21.21 -0.17
C GLY A 157 9.22 19.71 -0.43
N ASN A 158 10.29 19.08 0.06
CA ASN A 158 10.63 17.67 -0.18
C ASN A 158 9.97 16.66 0.78
N LEU A 159 9.20 17.16 1.76
CA LEU A 159 8.44 16.37 2.74
C LEU A 159 7.02 16.93 2.82
N ALA A 160 6.33 16.98 1.68
CA ALA A 160 5.06 17.68 1.54
C ALA A 160 3.98 17.21 2.52
N ALA A 161 3.90 15.91 2.81
CA ALA A 161 2.95 15.38 3.78
C ALA A 161 3.25 15.86 5.21
N VAL A 162 4.54 15.94 5.57
CA VAL A 162 4.99 16.45 6.88
C VAL A 162 4.59 17.93 7.01
N THR A 163 4.97 18.75 6.03
CA THR A 163 4.67 20.19 6.00
C THR A 163 3.17 20.48 6.12
N LEU A 164 2.34 19.73 5.37
CA LEU A 164 0.88 19.92 5.41
C LEU A 164 0.24 19.41 6.68
N CYS A 165 0.70 18.27 7.23
CA CYS A 165 0.23 17.78 8.52
C CYS A 165 0.52 18.78 9.65
N GLU A 166 1.72 19.40 9.65
CA GLU A 166 2.08 20.44 10.61
C GLU A 166 1.24 21.70 10.44
N LYS A 167 1.05 22.17 9.19
CA LYS A 167 0.25 23.36 8.88
C LYS A 167 -1.23 23.21 9.28
N LEU A 168 -1.82 22.03 9.08
CA LEU A 168 -3.20 21.74 9.46
C LEU A 168 -3.35 21.31 10.93
N GLY A 169 -2.23 21.18 11.66
CA GLY A 169 -2.22 20.77 13.06
C GLY A 169 -2.81 19.37 13.25
N VAL A 170 -2.37 18.41 12.43
CA VAL A 170 -2.71 16.98 12.58
C VAL A 170 -1.95 16.42 13.78
N VAL A 171 -2.67 15.78 14.71
CA VAL A 171 -2.10 15.25 15.95
C VAL A 171 -2.14 13.73 15.96
N SER A 172 -3.11 13.11 15.29
CA SER A 172 -3.28 11.65 15.23
C SER A 172 -3.83 11.18 13.88
N GLN A 173 -3.62 9.89 13.57
CA GLN A 173 -4.21 9.22 12.40
C GLN A 173 -5.76 9.21 12.39
N ASN A 174 -6.40 9.64 13.49
CA ASN A 174 -7.85 9.76 13.62
C ASN A 174 -8.42 11.10 13.16
N ASP A 175 -7.58 12.09 12.83
CA ASP A 175 -7.99 13.43 12.38
C ASP A 175 -8.48 13.40 10.91
N LYS A 176 -9.54 12.64 10.63
CA LYS A 176 -10.00 12.28 9.27
C LYS A 176 -10.18 13.48 8.35
N ASP A 177 -10.85 14.54 8.80
CA ASP A 177 -11.16 15.69 7.95
C ASP A 177 -9.89 16.43 7.53
N LYS A 178 -8.96 16.66 8.48
CA LYS A 178 -7.67 17.30 8.22
C LYS A 178 -6.77 16.45 7.33
N LEU A 179 -6.76 15.13 7.55
CA LEU A 179 -5.99 14.18 6.74
C LEU A 179 -6.53 14.11 5.32
N GLU A 180 -7.86 14.13 5.13
CA GLU A 180 -8.46 14.13 3.81
C GLU A 180 -8.16 15.43 3.04
N GLU A 181 -8.19 16.58 3.71
CA GLU A 181 -7.78 17.87 3.15
C GLU A 181 -6.31 17.83 2.72
N ALA A 182 -5.41 17.44 3.63
CA ALA A 182 -3.98 17.31 3.37
C ALA A 182 -3.71 16.36 2.18
N LYS A 183 -4.40 15.22 2.15
CA LYS A 183 -4.21 14.18 1.13
C LYS A 183 -4.60 14.68 -0.26
N LYS A 184 -5.74 15.38 -0.38
CA LYS A 184 -6.18 15.96 -1.65
C LYS A 184 -5.15 16.97 -2.17
N GLU A 185 -4.62 17.81 -1.28
CA GLU A 185 -3.64 18.85 -1.63
C GLU A 185 -2.29 18.25 -2.05
N VAL A 186 -1.72 17.32 -1.28
CA VAL A 186 -0.46 16.63 -1.62
C VAL A 186 -0.61 15.83 -2.92
N TYR A 187 -1.70 15.09 -3.08
CA TYR A 187 -1.88 14.20 -4.23
C TYR A 187 -2.03 15.00 -5.53
N LEU A 188 -2.84 16.07 -5.52
CA LEU A 188 -3.07 16.89 -6.70
C LEU A 188 -1.81 17.66 -7.09
N LYS A 189 -1.20 18.38 -6.15
CA LYS A 189 0.03 19.15 -6.44
C LYS A 189 1.21 18.26 -6.77
N GLY A 190 1.35 17.13 -6.07
CA GLY A 190 2.42 16.17 -6.33
C GLY A 190 2.37 15.60 -7.74
N PHE A 191 1.18 15.40 -8.29
CA PHE A 191 1.05 14.89 -9.66
C PHE A 191 1.44 15.92 -10.73
N TYR A 192 1.01 17.17 -10.61
CA TYR A 192 1.22 18.22 -11.64
C TYR A 192 2.55 18.96 -11.51
N ASP A 193 2.93 19.27 -10.27
CA ASP A 193 4.05 20.15 -9.95
C ASP A 193 5.22 19.42 -9.29
N GLY A 194 5.00 18.19 -8.80
CA GLY A 194 6.02 17.40 -8.14
C GLY A 194 7.17 17.01 -9.06
N VAL A 195 8.39 17.16 -8.56
CA VAL A 195 9.63 16.77 -9.22
C VAL A 195 10.31 15.68 -8.41
N MET A 196 10.66 14.57 -9.05
CA MET A 196 11.38 13.48 -8.40
C MET A 196 12.75 13.94 -7.94
N MET A 197 13.15 13.51 -6.73
CA MET A 197 14.44 13.85 -6.12
C MET A 197 15.41 12.66 -6.09
N VAL A 198 14.90 11.45 -6.30
CA VAL A 198 15.64 10.20 -6.07
C VAL A 198 15.53 9.24 -7.24
N GLY A 199 16.44 8.26 -7.25
CA GLY A 199 16.48 7.19 -8.24
C GLY A 199 16.86 7.70 -9.63
N LYS A 200 16.63 6.85 -10.63
CA LYS A 200 16.95 7.13 -12.03
C LYS A 200 16.10 8.25 -12.67
N TYR A 201 15.06 8.69 -11.97
CA TYR A 201 14.09 9.68 -12.44
C TYR A 201 14.29 11.07 -11.81
N ALA A 202 15.33 11.26 -11.00
CA ALA A 202 15.61 12.54 -10.36
C ALA A 202 15.62 13.71 -11.36
N GLY A 203 15.00 14.83 -10.98
CA GLY A 203 14.85 16.03 -11.80
C GLY A 203 13.68 16.01 -12.80
N ARG A 204 12.95 14.90 -12.91
CA ARG A 204 11.80 14.78 -13.84
C ARG A 204 10.47 14.97 -13.11
N LYS A 205 9.44 15.42 -13.84
CA LYS A 205 8.09 15.57 -13.29
C LYS A 205 7.44 14.22 -12.99
N VAL A 206 6.72 14.16 -11.87
CA VAL A 206 5.98 12.97 -11.42
C VAL A 206 5.01 12.46 -12.49
N GLY A 207 4.24 13.35 -13.11
CA GLY A 207 3.28 13.00 -14.16
C GLY A 207 3.89 12.23 -15.34
N ASP A 208 5.14 12.53 -15.69
CA ASP A 208 5.83 11.91 -16.82
C ASP A 208 6.38 10.53 -16.45
N VAL A 209 6.92 10.39 -15.23
CA VAL A 209 7.66 9.19 -14.81
C VAL A 209 6.78 8.12 -14.18
N LYS A 210 5.57 8.45 -13.71
CA LYS A 210 4.67 7.51 -13.03
C LYS A 210 4.49 6.19 -13.78
N LYS A 211 4.25 6.25 -15.10
CA LYS A 211 4.11 5.05 -15.94
C LYS A 211 5.43 4.32 -16.14
N GLU A 212 6.54 5.04 -16.22
CA GLU A 212 7.86 4.45 -16.39
C GLU A 212 8.29 3.66 -15.14
N VAL A 213 8.06 4.20 -13.94
CA VAL A 213 8.31 3.51 -12.66
C VAL A 213 7.41 2.28 -12.55
N GLN A 214 6.13 2.39 -12.92
CA GLN A 214 5.22 1.24 -12.94
C GLN A 214 5.78 0.13 -13.86
N ASN A 215 6.18 0.47 -15.07
CA ASN A 215 6.70 -0.52 -16.03
C ASN A 215 8.02 -1.13 -15.56
N GLU A 216 8.88 -0.38 -14.87
CA GLU A 216 10.08 -0.91 -14.23
C GLU A 216 9.76 -1.97 -13.17
N LEU A 217 8.85 -1.67 -12.25
CA LEU A 217 8.43 -2.62 -11.21
C LEU A 217 7.84 -3.90 -11.82
N LEU A 218 7.03 -3.75 -12.87
CA LEU A 218 6.46 -4.90 -13.59
C LEU A 218 7.55 -5.71 -14.30
N ALA A 219 8.51 -5.06 -14.96
CA ALA A 219 9.60 -5.74 -15.67
C ALA A 219 10.57 -6.46 -14.72
N ALA A 220 10.71 -5.98 -13.49
CA ALA A 220 11.52 -6.59 -12.44
C ALA A 220 10.79 -7.72 -11.67
N ASN A 221 9.52 -8.00 -11.97
CA ASN A 221 8.64 -8.86 -11.17
C ASN A 221 8.50 -8.39 -9.71
N GLU A 222 8.62 -7.08 -9.46
CA GLU A 222 8.45 -6.45 -8.15
C GLU A 222 7.05 -5.81 -7.98
N GLY A 223 6.17 -6.02 -8.95
CA GLY A 223 4.78 -5.62 -8.88
C GLY A 223 3.93 -6.36 -9.92
N ALA A 224 2.61 -6.31 -9.74
CA ALA A 224 1.63 -6.85 -10.69
C ALA A 224 0.53 -5.82 -10.93
N LYS A 225 -0.10 -5.87 -12.11
CA LYS A 225 -1.31 -5.09 -12.37
C LYS A 225 -2.47 -5.73 -11.60
N TYR A 226 -3.13 -4.93 -10.77
CA TYR A 226 -4.33 -5.31 -10.04
C TYR A 226 -5.41 -4.28 -10.31
N VAL A 227 -6.60 -4.75 -10.68
CA VAL A 227 -7.75 -3.90 -10.97
C VAL A 227 -8.90 -4.31 -10.05
N GLU A 228 -9.61 -3.34 -9.50
CA GLU A 228 -10.79 -3.61 -8.69
C GLU A 228 -11.93 -2.66 -9.03
N PRO A 229 -13.20 -3.02 -8.75
CA PRO A 229 -14.31 -2.09 -8.86
C PRO A 229 -14.11 -0.91 -7.90
N GLU A 230 -14.28 0.33 -8.40
CA GLU A 230 -14.12 1.54 -7.57
C GLU A 230 -15.10 1.58 -6.38
N LYS A 231 -16.28 0.99 -6.57
CA LYS A 231 -17.34 0.83 -5.57
C LYS A 231 -17.85 -0.60 -5.62
N LYS A 232 -18.48 -1.06 -4.53
CA LYS A 232 -19.16 -2.35 -4.51
C LYS A 232 -20.21 -2.41 -5.64
N VAL A 233 -20.06 -3.39 -6.52
CA VAL A 233 -21.01 -3.69 -7.59
C VAL A 233 -21.64 -5.04 -7.30
N VAL A 234 -22.97 -5.10 -7.34
CA VAL A 234 -23.74 -6.33 -7.08
C VAL A 234 -24.50 -6.69 -8.35
N SER A 235 -24.39 -7.93 -8.78
CA SER A 235 -25.10 -8.46 -9.95
C SER A 235 -26.58 -8.68 -9.66
N ARG A 236 -27.37 -9.01 -10.69
CA ARG A 236 -28.77 -9.41 -10.51
C ARG A 236 -28.94 -10.71 -9.72
N SER A 237 -27.95 -11.61 -9.75
CA SER A 237 -27.96 -12.86 -8.96
C SER A 237 -27.66 -12.62 -7.47
N GLY A 238 -27.29 -11.40 -7.08
CA GLY A 238 -26.87 -11.06 -5.72
C GLY A 238 -25.37 -11.24 -5.47
N ASP A 239 -24.61 -11.66 -6.48
CA ASP A 239 -23.17 -11.84 -6.36
C ASP A 239 -22.43 -10.50 -6.37
N GLU A 240 -21.43 -10.34 -5.50
CA GLU A 240 -20.51 -9.20 -5.58
C GLU A 240 -19.59 -9.39 -6.78
N CYS A 241 -19.60 -8.42 -7.70
CA CYS A 241 -18.81 -8.44 -8.92
C CYS A 241 -17.33 -8.18 -8.64
N VAL A 242 -16.50 -8.71 -9.53
CA VAL A 242 -15.05 -8.53 -9.58
C VAL A 242 -14.66 -8.00 -10.95
N VAL A 243 -13.45 -7.46 -11.09
CA VAL A 243 -12.89 -7.18 -12.41
C VAL A 243 -12.19 -8.45 -12.89
N ALA A 244 -12.61 -8.94 -14.07
CA ALA A 244 -12.03 -10.12 -14.70
C ALA A 244 -11.28 -9.73 -15.99
N LEU A 245 -10.12 -10.34 -16.19
CA LEU A 245 -9.41 -10.36 -17.46
C LEU A 245 -9.90 -11.57 -18.25
N CYS A 246 -10.84 -11.35 -19.16
CA CYS A 246 -11.43 -12.41 -19.98
C CYS A 246 -11.49 -12.00 -21.46
N ASP A 247 -11.41 -13.01 -22.32
CA ASP A 247 -11.65 -12.83 -23.75
C ASP A 247 -13.13 -12.53 -23.97
N GLN A 248 -13.41 -11.39 -24.60
CA GLN A 248 -14.77 -10.98 -24.95
C GLN A 248 -14.78 -10.16 -26.23
N TRP A 249 -15.88 -10.26 -26.97
CA TRP A 249 -16.17 -9.32 -28.05
C TRP A 249 -16.56 -7.97 -27.45
N PHE A 250 -15.91 -6.91 -27.88
CA PHE A 250 -16.24 -5.53 -27.50
C PHE A 250 -16.64 -4.74 -28.74
N VAL A 251 -17.46 -3.69 -28.54
CA VAL A 251 -17.98 -2.80 -29.58
C VAL A 251 -17.00 -1.66 -29.85
#